data_AF-A0ABD0R3D4-F1
#
_entry.id   AF-A0ABD0R3D4-F1
#
_cell.length_a   1.000
_cell.length_b   1.000
_cell.length_c   1.000
_cell.angle_alpha   90.00
_cell.angle_beta   90.00
_cell.angle_gamma   90.00
#
_symmetry.space_group_name_H-M   'P 1'
#
loop_
_entity.id
_entity.type
_entity.pdbx_description
1 polymer ?
#
loop_
_entity_poly.entity_id
_entity_poly.type
_entity_poly.pdbx_seq_one_letter_code
_entity_poly.pdbx_strand_id
1 'polypeptide(L)'
;FMVGREYEAGGIAKDGAKMVTAVACANVPKITVIIGGSYGAGNYGMCGRAYGPRFLYMWPNSRISVMGGEQAATVLATITKDQKAREGKQ
;
A
#
# COMPACT_ATOMS: atom_id res chain seq x y z
N PHE A 1 3.41 -3.19 -4.24
CA PHE A 1 4.35 -4.31 -4.07
C PHE A 1 3.72 -5.55 -4.67
N MET A 2 4.51 -6.35 -5.39
CA MET A 2 4.05 -7.61 -5.94
C MET A 2 3.88 -8.64 -4.82
N VAL A 3 2.87 -9.50 -4.92
CA VAL A 3 2.60 -10.53 -3.91
C VAL A 3 2.85 -11.90 -4.53
N GLY A 4 3.40 -12.82 -3.74
CA GLY A 4 3.64 -14.20 -4.16
C GLY A 4 4.90 -14.78 -3.52
N ARG A 5 4.92 -16.09 -3.33
CA ARG A 5 6.00 -16.80 -2.60
C ARG A 5 7.39 -16.49 -3.17
N GLU A 6 7.51 -16.43 -4.49
CA GLU A 6 8.78 -16.13 -5.17
C GLU A 6 9.28 -14.72 -4.85
N TYR A 7 8.39 -13.73 -4.85
CA TYR A 7 8.73 -12.33 -4.54
C TYR A 7 9.08 -12.14 -3.05
N GLU A 8 8.37 -12.84 -2.17
CA GLU A 8 8.69 -12.85 -0.74
C GLU A 8 10.09 -13.45 -0.50
N ALA A 9 10.37 -14.62 -1.09
CA ALA A 9 11.69 -15.26 -0.99
C ALA A 9 12.80 -14.43 -1.67
N GLY A 10 12.48 -13.72 -2.76
CA GLY A 10 13.37 -12.75 -3.40
C GLY A 10 13.71 -11.55 -2.52
N GLY A 11 12.92 -11.30 -1.48
CA GLY A 11 13.13 -10.24 -0.51
C GLY A 11 12.46 -8.93 -0.90
N ILE A 12 11.26 -9.00 -1.47
CA ILE A 12 10.49 -7.79 -1.77
C ILE A 12 10.28 -6.90 -0.53
N ALA A 13 10.14 -7.50 0.66
CA ALA A 13 10.03 -6.78 1.92
C ALA A 13 11.31 -5.99 2.27
N LYS A 14 12.50 -6.61 2.17
CA LYS A 14 13.78 -5.94 2.45
C LYS A 14 14.04 -4.82 1.44
N ASP A 15 13.69 -5.03 0.18
CA ASP A 15 13.94 -4.05 -0.88
C ASP A 15 12.96 -2.88 -0.80
N GLY A 16 11.69 -3.16 -0.44
CA GLY A 16 10.73 -2.13 -0.07
C GLY A 16 11.15 -1.30 1.14
N ALA A 17 11.70 -1.94 2.18
CA ALA A 17 12.22 -1.25 3.35
C ALA A 17 13.37 -0.29 3.00
N LYS A 18 14.30 -0.69 2.13
CA LYS A 18 15.37 0.20 1.64
C LYS A 18 14.80 1.45 0.96
N MET A 19 13.78 1.29 0.12
CA MET A 19 13.12 2.42 -0.56
C MET A 19 12.47 3.37 0.45
N VAL A 20 11.73 2.83 1.43
CA VAL A 20 11.09 3.64 2.48
C VAL A 20 12.12 4.38 3.33
N THR A 21 13.22 3.72 3.73
CA THR A 21 14.32 4.37 4.45
C THR A 21 14.94 5.49 3.63
N ALA A 22 15.19 5.28 2.34
CA ALA A 22 15.72 6.33 1.46
C ALA A 22 14.79 7.54 1.39
N VAL A 23 13.48 7.31 1.23
CA VAL A 23 12.47 8.38 1.20
C VAL A 23 12.35 9.11 2.53
N ALA A 24 12.44 8.39 3.65
CA ALA A 24 12.37 8.96 4.99
C ALA A 24 13.60 9.84 5.30
N CYS A 25 14.80 9.36 4.97
CA CYS A 25 16.05 10.03 5.32
C CYS A 25 16.54 11.07 4.29
N ALA A 26 15.93 11.14 3.11
CA ALA A 26 16.29 12.12 2.10
C ALA A 26 15.98 13.55 2.58
N ASN A 27 17.04 14.37 2.68
CA ASN A 27 17.00 15.78 3.10
C ASN A 27 16.80 16.78 1.94
N VAL A 28 16.74 16.28 0.70
CA VAL A 28 16.42 17.11 -0.47
C VAL A 28 14.94 17.48 -0.49
N PRO A 29 14.55 18.59 -1.14
CA PRO A 29 13.14 18.90 -1.38
C PRO A 29 12.43 17.76 -2.14
N LYS A 30 11.36 17.22 -1.55
CA LYS A 30 10.51 16.17 -2.16
C LYS A 30 9.18 16.78 -2.62
N ILE A 31 8.73 16.42 -3.81
CA ILE A 31 7.42 16.85 -4.35
C ILE A 31 6.65 15.58 -4.73
N THR A 32 5.40 15.49 -4.30
CA THR A 32 4.53 14.34 -4.59
C THR A 32 3.32 14.79 -5.40
N VAL A 33 3.03 14.11 -6.50
CA VAL A 33 1.79 14.30 -7.26
C VAL A 33 1.10 12.96 -7.41
N ILE A 34 -0.09 12.83 -6.83
CA ILE A 34 -0.91 11.64 -6.97
C ILE A 34 -1.74 11.77 -8.24
N ILE A 35 -1.32 11.09 -9.30
CA ILE A 35 -1.97 11.11 -10.62
C ILE A 35 -3.00 9.98 -10.83
N GLY A 36 -3.08 9.02 -9.90
CA GLY A 36 -3.91 7.82 -10.03
C GLY A 36 -4.15 7.13 -8.67
N GLY A 37 -3.82 5.85 -8.57
CA GLY A 37 -3.97 5.10 -7.31
C GLY A 37 -2.80 5.33 -6.34
N SER A 38 -3.11 5.57 -5.07
CA SER A 38 -2.14 5.59 -3.97
C SER A 38 -2.62 4.67 -2.86
N TYR A 39 -2.08 3.45 -2.82
CA TYR A 39 -2.60 2.38 -1.96
C TYR A 39 -1.52 1.76 -1.07
N GLY A 40 -1.87 1.54 0.20
CA GLY A 40 -1.10 0.76 1.16
C GLY A 40 0.39 1.11 1.20
N ALA A 41 1.25 0.10 1.23
CA ALA A 41 2.69 0.28 1.28
C ALA A 41 3.27 1.05 0.07
N GLY A 42 2.58 1.08 -1.08
CA GLY A 42 2.98 1.89 -2.22
C GLY A 42 2.93 3.39 -1.93
N ASN A 43 1.96 3.85 -1.13
CA ASN A 43 1.92 5.23 -0.66
C ASN A 43 3.17 5.58 0.16
N TYR A 44 3.64 4.65 0.98
CA TYR A 44 4.81 4.86 1.82
C TYR A 44 6.10 4.96 1.00
N GLY A 45 6.31 4.02 0.08
CA GLY A 45 7.47 4.02 -0.82
C GLY A 45 7.52 5.23 -1.77
N MET A 46 6.36 5.83 -2.11
CA MET A 46 6.27 6.95 -3.05
C MET A 46 6.16 8.33 -2.37
N CYS A 47 6.71 8.49 -1.17
CA CYS A 47 6.70 9.75 -0.41
C CYS A 47 5.28 10.31 -0.19
N GLY A 48 4.40 9.47 0.36
CA GLY A 48 3.10 9.87 0.84
C GLY A 48 3.16 10.91 1.95
N ARG A 49 1.99 11.32 2.46
CA ARG A 49 1.88 12.48 3.36
C ARG A 49 2.76 12.37 4.62
N ALA A 50 2.91 11.16 5.16
CA ALA A 50 3.71 10.90 6.37
C ALA A 50 5.23 11.16 6.19
N TYR A 51 5.72 11.23 4.96
CA TYR A 51 7.16 11.38 4.65
C TYR A 51 7.58 12.84 4.38
N GLY A 52 6.67 13.79 4.62
CA GLY A 52 6.95 15.22 4.59
C GLY A 52 7.41 15.78 3.23
N PRO A 53 6.73 15.50 2.11
CA PRO A 53 7.01 16.23 0.87
C PRO A 53 6.70 17.72 1.05
N ARG A 54 7.49 18.59 0.41
CA ARG A 54 7.32 20.05 0.42
C ARG A 54 5.95 20.45 -0.12
N PHE A 55 5.55 19.78 -1.19
CA PHE A 55 4.21 19.89 -1.75
C PHE A 55 3.67 18.50 -2.07
N LEU A 56 2.39 18.29 -1.78
CA LEU A 56 1.65 17.10 -2.18
C LEU A 56 0.39 17.57 -2.89
N TYR A 57 0.28 17.21 -4.17
CA TYR A 57 -0.89 17.48 -5.00
C TYR A 57 -1.60 16.17 -5.35
N MET A 58 -2.88 16.29 -5.65
CA MET A 58 -3.74 15.16 -5.96
C MET A 58 -4.62 15.53 -7.16
N TRP A 59 -4.58 14.75 -8.23
CA TRP A 59 -5.43 14.99 -9.39
C TRP A 59 -6.87 14.59 -9.10
N PRO A 60 -7.88 15.20 -9.78
CA PRO A 60 -9.29 14.89 -9.53
C PRO A 60 -9.65 13.41 -9.74
N ASN A 61 -8.96 12.72 -10.65
CA ASN A 61 -9.20 11.31 -10.96
C ASN A 61 -8.54 10.33 -9.96
N SER A 62 -7.70 10.83 -9.06
CA SER A 62 -6.90 9.97 -8.19
C SER A 62 -7.71 9.40 -7.02
N ARG A 63 -7.19 8.33 -6.42
CA ARG A 63 -7.80 7.62 -5.29
C ARG A 63 -6.70 7.23 -4.30
N ILE A 64 -6.96 7.47 -3.01
CA ILE A 64 -6.07 7.11 -1.92
C ILE A 64 -6.84 6.26 -0.90
N SER A 65 -6.26 5.13 -0.48
CA SER A 65 -6.87 4.22 0.50
C SER A 65 -5.81 3.25 1.05
N VAL A 66 -6.13 2.50 2.10
CA VAL A 66 -5.28 1.41 2.61
C VAL A 66 -5.09 0.29 1.58
N MET A 67 -6.13 -0.01 0.79
CA MET A 67 -6.13 -0.97 -0.31
C MET A 67 -7.26 -0.67 -1.30
N GLY A 68 -7.32 -1.37 -2.43
CA GLY A 68 -8.44 -1.26 -3.38
C GLY A 68 -9.75 -1.78 -2.78
N GLY A 69 -10.89 -1.16 -3.11
CA GLY A 69 -12.19 -1.53 -2.54
C GLY A 69 -12.58 -2.99 -2.82
N GLU A 70 -12.33 -3.47 -4.03
CA GLU A 70 -12.56 -4.86 -4.42
C GLU A 70 -11.68 -5.85 -3.62
N GLN A 71 -10.42 -5.47 -3.36
CA GLN A 71 -9.50 -6.27 -2.56
C GLN A 71 -9.98 -6.37 -1.10
N ALA A 72 -10.40 -5.25 -0.52
CA ALA A 72 -10.94 -5.22 0.84
C ALA A 72 -12.21 -6.08 0.97
N ALA A 73 -13.14 -5.94 0.02
CA ALA A 73 -14.37 -6.71 0.00
C ALA A 73 -14.11 -8.22 -0.12
N THR A 74 -13.20 -8.61 -1.02
CA THR A 74 -12.84 -10.02 -1.22
C THR A 74 -12.23 -10.64 0.04
N VAL A 75 -11.25 -9.97 0.65
CA VAL A 75 -10.58 -10.48 1.86
C VAL A 75 -11.57 -10.63 3.02
N LEU A 76 -12.42 -9.62 3.25
CA LEU A 76 -13.44 -9.69 4.31
C LEU A 76 -14.46 -10.80 4.06
N ALA A 77 -14.91 -10.98 2.81
CA ALA A 77 -15.84 -12.05 2.45
C ALA A 77 -15.23 -13.44 2.69
N THR A 78 -13.98 -13.65 2.28
CA THR A 78 -13.26 -14.91 2.51
C THR A 78 -13.09 -15.20 3.99
N ILE A 79 -12.61 -14.24 4.78
CA ILE A 79 -12.43 -14.41 6.24
C ILE A 79 -13.76 -14.75 6.92
N THR A 80 -14.84 -14.04 6.56
CA THR A 80 -16.17 -14.28 7.13
C THR A 80 -16.69 -15.66 6.79
N LYS A 81 -16.52 -16.11 5.53
CA LYS A 81 -16.90 -17.45 5.10
C LYS A 81 -16.12 -18.53 5.86
N ASP A 82 -14.81 -18.36 5.99
CA ASP A 82 -13.94 -19.31 6.69
C ASP A 82 -14.22 -19.34 8.20
N GLN A 83 -14.64 -18.22 8.79
CA GLN A 83 -15.09 -18.16 10.17
C GLN A 83 -16.41 -18.93 10.36
N LYS A 84 -17.42 -18.64 9.52
CA LYS A 84 -18.71 -19.33 9.54
C LYS A 84 -18.56 -20.85 9.41
N ALA A 85 -17.74 -21.29 8.45
CA ALA A 85 -17.44 -22.71 8.24
C ALA A 85 -16.83 -23.37 9.50
N ARG A 86 -15.93 -22.67 10.21
CA ARG A 86 -15.35 -23.14 11.48
C ARG A 86 -16.37 -23.21 12.62
N GLU A 87 -17.35 -22.31 12.62
CA GLU A 87 -18.44 -22.29 13.61
C GLU A 87 -19.60 -23.25 13.29
N GLY A 88 -19.53 -23.99 12.17
CA GLY A 88 -20.60 -24.88 11.72
C GLY A 88 -21.87 -24.16 11.25
N LYS A 89 -21.80 -22.84 11.05
CA LYS A 89 -22.90 -22.01 10.55
C LYS A 89 -22.66 -21.79 9.05
N GLN A 90 -23.68 -21.92 8.20
CA GLN A 90 -23.55 -21.64 6.76
C GLN A 90 -23.44 -20.12 6.47
#